data_AF-A0A7V2RLS7-F1
#
_entry.id   AF-A0A7V2RLS7-F1
#
_cell.length_a   1.000
_cell.length_b   1.000
_cell.length_c   1.000
_cell.angle_alpha   90.00
_cell.angle_beta   90.00
_cell.angle_gamma   90.00
#
_symmetry.space_group_name_H-M   'P 1'
#
loop_
_entity.id
_entity.type
_entity.pdbx_description
1 polymer ?
#
loop_
_entity_poly.entity_id
_entity_poly.type
_entity_poly.pdbx_seq_one_letter_code
_entity_poly.pdbx_strand_id
1 'polypeptide(L)'
;MKNSIHFLAIALFLLMASDTMAQNFSHIQNRWKPNQYLHVEHGKIEAGPLGKPGWWSAQWKLVPVSGTKYVRIQNRWKPNQYLHVEHGKIEAGPLGKPDWWSAQWKMVPVSGTKYVRIQNRWKPNQYLHVEHGKIEAGPLGKPGWWSAQWLVKEVGAQNPTVANTPYSGFRMVFISDPQFPWTPQQDDKISISEDDTKLLARKLNNNHVKSINKLVSSEQNVKGVIINGDLTAFGHGWQLDEFEQIYKNVNTKMYMGLGNHDYANGVDDCWENNCANRMVKFMRDHVRRNGIGNFDFKESESYEFPEMVKKMEGSLAYSWDIGNVHFVQCQNFPTYEREWSSYVSGEAKRYSIHIKNSLAWLRNDLAKARRAGKIIILNYHDSDEHWRDVAGVAPAKQSAMVKAAFGPLKEKQILEFQSILSKYKVAAVFVGHYHKSLGKGNPGRFSYGNVPVFYCGSASQSKYLLVSFDGNKMTVEKVSSQNGKAVKTPGGTYTLYDKAEQVDIPRKPGKITFFNEGGYVARYFLTYYVNGSKKEFATGNMALGNKKSYSIPGNAKSITVKGQGDAVFSWTDIFSQTLSATPESKCYKTYATIFSPEWNNNCE
;
A
#
# COMPACT_ATOMS: atom_id res chain seq x y z
N MET A 1 -30.20 -79.30 22.63
CA MET A 1 -30.83 -78.30 21.74
C MET A 1 -30.87 -76.97 22.49
N LYS A 2 -30.23 -75.95 21.92
CA LYS A 2 -30.41 -74.48 22.11
C LYS A 2 -30.60 -73.91 23.53
N ASN A 3 -29.54 -73.28 24.06
CA ASN A 3 -29.39 -71.82 24.32
C ASN A 3 -30.72 -71.00 24.35
N SER A 4 -31.00 -70.06 25.27
CA SER A 4 -30.17 -69.13 26.03
C SER A 4 -30.98 -68.44 27.14
N ILE A 5 -30.30 -68.14 28.25
CA ILE A 5 -30.72 -67.22 29.33
C ILE A 5 -30.66 -65.77 28.79
N HIS A 6 -31.73 -64.98 28.99
CA HIS A 6 -31.72 -63.54 28.74
C HIS A 6 -31.33 -62.80 30.02
N PHE A 7 -30.10 -62.29 30.08
CA PHE A 7 -29.71 -61.23 31.01
C PHE A 7 -29.69 -59.90 30.25
N LEU A 8 -30.41 -58.94 30.81
CA LEU A 8 -30.47 -57.54 30.37
C LEU A 8 -29.12 -56.87 30.70
N ALA A 9 -28.36 -56.46 29.68
CA ALA A 9 -27.17 -55.63 29.85
C ALA A 9 -27.37 -54.32 29.08
N ILE A 10 -27.41 -53.21 29.81
CA ILE A 10 -27.46 -51.85 29.30
C ILE A 10 -26.07 -51.52 28.72
N ALA A 11 -25.97 -51.37 27.40
CA ALA A 11 -24.77 -50.91 26.72
C ALA A 11 -24.89 -49.42 26.37
N LEU A 12 -24.05 -48.61 27.01
CA LEU A 12 -23.87 -47.18 26.76
C LEU A 12 -23.16 -47.01 25.41
N PHE A 13 -23.86 -46.53 24.37
CA PHE A 13 -23.26 -46.20 23.08
C PHE A 13 -22.48 -44.89 23.18
N LEU A 14 -21.15 -44.95 23.32
CA LEU A 14 -20.27 -43.85 22.95
C LEU A 14 -20.23 -43.75 21.42
N LEU A 15 -20.94 -42.77 20.86
CA LEU A 15 -20.74 -42.31 19.49
C LEU A 15 -19.36 -41.65 19.40
N MET A 16 -18.34 -42.39 18.99
CA MET A 16 -17.14 -41.78 18.41
C MET A 16 -17.52 -41.25 17.03
N ALA A 17 -17.74 -39.94 16.94
CA ALA A 17 -17.75 -39.24 15.67
C ALA A 17 -16.34 -39.36 15.08
N SER A 18 -16.20 -40.17 14.03
CA SER A 18 -15.01 -40.17 13.20
C SER A 18 -15.00 -38.87 12.38
N ASP A 19 -14.08 -37.96 12.72
CA ASP A 19 -13.79 -36.79 11.90
C ASP A 19 -13.27 -37.24 10.53
N THR A 20 -14.15 -37.31 9.53
CA THR A 20 -13.74 -37.38 8.13
C THR A 20 -13.15 -36.03 7.73
N MET A 21 -11.84 -35.88 7.85
CA MET A 21 -11.14 -34.71 7.32
C MET A 21 -11.38 -34.59 5.81
N ALA A 22 -11.92 -33.44 5.37
CA ALA A 22 -12.00 -33.07 3.97
C ALA A 22 -10.60 -33.12 3.34
N GLN A 23 -10.46 -33.92 2.29
CA GLN A 23 -9.17 -34.19 1.65
C GLN A 23 -8.92 -33.13 0.57
N ASN A 24 -8.02 -32.18 0.85
CA ASN A 24 -7.67 -31.11 -0.10
C ASN A 24 -6.84 -31.66 -1.27
N PHE A 25 -7.25 -31.33 -2.50
CA PHE A 25 -6.54 -31.67 -3.73
C PHE A 25 -6.08 -30.42 -4.47
N SER A 26 -4.98 -30.51 -5.20
CA SER A 26 -4.35 -29.40 -5.92
C SER A 26 -4.04 -29.73 -7.37
N HIS A 27 -4.19 -28.75 -8.23
CA HIS A 27 -3.57 -28.70 -9.54
C HIS A 27 -2.12 -28.21 -9.42
N ILE A 28 -1.20 -28.80 -10.18
CA ILE A 28 0.21 -28.36 -10.26
C ILE A 28 0.43 -27.80 -11.68
N GLN A 29 0.45 -26.48 -11.81
CA GLN A 29 0.46 -25.72 -13.07
C GLN A 29 1.86 -25.19 -13.38
N ASN A 30 2.33 -25.31 -14.61
CA ASN A 30 3.65 -24.84 -15.00
C ASN A 30 3.70 -23.31 -15.19
N ARG A 31 4.79 -22.65 -14.78
CA ARG A 31 4.99 -21.20 -14.99
C ARG A 31 5.31 -20.85 -16.45
N TRP A 32 6.16 -21.63 -17.12
CA TRP A 32 6.59 -21.37 -18.50
C TRP A 32 5.50 -21.67 -19.52
N LYS A 33 4.71 -22.71 -19.27
CA LYS A 33 3.54 -23.07 -20.07
C LYS A 33 2.28 -23.08 -19.20
N PRO A 34 1.61 -21.93 -19.00
CA PRO A 34 0.47 -21.81 -18.07
C PRO A 34 -0.74 -22.67 -18.44
N ASN A 35 -0.83 -23.15 -19.66
CA ASN A 35 -1.86 -24.12 -20.04
C ASN A 35 -1.52 -25.56 -19.62
N GLN A 36 -0.28 -25.87 -19.19
CA GLN A 36 0.13 -27.22 -18.82
C GLN A 36 0.02 -27.49 -17.31
N TYR A 37 -0.60 -28.62 -16.98
CA TYR A 37 -0.79 -29.14 -15.63
C TYR A 37 -0.26 -30.56 -15.54
N LEU A 38 0.25 -30.95 -14.37
CA LEU A 38 0.58 -32.35 -14.13
C LEU A 38 -0.69 -33.20 -14.07
N HIS A 39 -0.74 -34.27 -14.84
CA HIS A 39 -1.86 -35.23 -14.82
C HIS A 39 -1.43 -36.65 -15.19
N VAL A 40 -2.29 -37.62 -14.91
CA VAL A 40 -2.10 -39.04 -15.29
C VAL A 40 -3.21 -39.59 -16.20
N GLU A 41 -3.91 -38.71 -16.91
CA GLU A 41 -5.06 -39.07 -17.77
C GLU A 41 -4.79 -40.28 -18.67
N HIS A 42 -3.64 -40.31 -19.35
CA HIS A 42 -3.25 -41.40 -20.24
C HIS A 42 -2.46 -42.52 -19.54
N GLY A 43 -2.61 -42.66 -18.22
CA GLY A 43 -2.00 -43.70 -17.40
C GLY A 43 -0.54 -43.46 -16.99
N LYS A 44 0.16 -42.54 -17.63
CA LYS A 44 1.52 -42.07 -17.28
C LYS A 44 1.47 -40.61 -16.84
N ILE A 45 2.47 -40.19 -16.08
CA ILE A 45 2.62 -38.78 -15.71
C ILE A 45 2.97 -37.93 -16.94
N GLU A 46 2.18 -36.88 -17.15
CA GLU A 46 2.29 -35.96 -18.28
C GLU A 46 2.13 -34.51 -17.80
N ALA A 47 2.56 -33.56 -18.65
CA ALA A 47 2.28 -32.14 -18.49
C ALA A 47 1.53 -31.63 -19.73
N GLY A 48 0.25 -31.35 -19.58
CA GLY A 48 -0.65 -31.04 -20.70
C GLY A 48 -1.83 -30.15 -20.31
N PRO A 49 -2.61 -29.67 -21.30
CA PRO A 49 -3.82 -28.92 -21.05
C PRO A 49 -4.86 -29.75 -20.30
N LEU A 50 -5.62 -29.10 -19.41
CA LEU A 50 -6.81 -29.72 -18.83
C LEU A 50 -7.86 -29.86 -19.93
N GLY A 51 -8.26 -31.10 -20.25
CA GLY A 51 -9.24 -31.34 -21.30
C GLY A 51 -10.66 -30.92 -20.92
N LYS A 52 -11.09 -31.14 -19.66
CA LYS A 52 -12.38 -30.70 -19.12
C LYS A 52 -12.24 -30.20 -17.67
N PRO A 53 -13.07 -29.25 -17.21
CA PRO A 53 -13.16 -28.92 -15.80
C PRO A 53 -13.46 -30.17 -14.97
N GLY A 54 -12.63 -30.49 -13.98
CA GLY A 54 -12.89 -31.58 -13.02
C GLY A 54 -12.13 -32.89 -13.24
N TRP A 55 -11.14 -32.96 -14.14
CA TRP A 55 -10.28 -34.16 -14.27
C TRP A 55 -9.59 -34.51 -12.95
N TRP A 56 -10.03 -35.59 -12.28
CA TRP A 56 -9.37 -36.10 -11.07
C TRP A 56 -7.95 -36.57 -11.35
N SER A 57 -7.64 -36.94 -12.59
CA SER A 57 -6.31 -37.34 -13.04
C SER A 57 -5.28 -36.21 -12.94
N ALA A 58 -5.72 -34.95 -12.95
CA ALA A 58 -4.90 -33.75 -12.82
C ALA A 58 -4.83 -33.20 -11.37
N GLN A 59 -5.46 -33.90 -10.43
CA GLN A 59 -5.60 -33.45 -9.05
C GLN A 59 -4.72 -34.29 -8.12
N TRP A 60 -3.97 -33.60 -7.27
CA TRP A 60 -2.92 -34.20 -6.46
C TRP A 60 -3.10 -33.84 -4.99
N LYS A 61 -2.95 -34.83 -4.12
CA LYS A 61 -2.81 -34.63 -2.69
C LYS A 61 -1.33 -34.57 -2.32
N LEU A 62 -0.94 -33.51 -1.62
CA LEU A 62 0.38 -33.41 -1.02
C LEU A 62 0.33 -34.05 0.37
N VAL A 63 0.78 -35.30 0.48
CA VAL A 63 0.77 -36.08 1.73
C VAL A 63 2.05 -35.76 2.52
N PRO A 64 2.00 -35.10 3.68
CA PRO A 64 3.19 -34.82 4.47
C PRO A 64 3.88 -36.11 4.91
N VAL A 65 5.21 -36.10 4.93
CA VAL A 65 6.01 -37.17 5.53
C VAL A 65 6.31 -36.77 6.96
N SER A 66 5.68 -37.47 7.93
CA SER A 66 5.75 -37.15 9.35
C SER A 66 7.18 -36.91 9.85
N GLY A 67 7.36 -35.86 10.66
CA GLY A 67 8.65 -35.47 11.21
C GLY A 67 9.64 -34.86 10.19
N THR A 68 9.23 -34.58 8.96
CA THR A 68 10.12 -34.04 7.92
C THR A 68 9.49 -32.89 7.13
N LYS A 69 10.33 -32.18 6.35
CA LYS A 69 9.92 -31.11 5.43
C LYS A 69 9.45 -31.60 4.04
N TYR A 70 9.30 -32.90 3.86
CA TYR A 70 9.00 -33.52 2.57
C TYR A 70 7.53 -33.92 2.46
N VAL A 71 7.04 -34.00 1.23
CA VAL A 71 5.69 -34.47 0.90
C VAL A 71 5.77 -35.60 -0.14
N ARG A 72 4.77 -36.47 -0.16
CA ARG A 72 4.50 -37.37 -1.29
C ARG A 72 3.38 -36.76 -2.13
N ILE A 73 3.49 -36.81 -3.45
CA ILE A 73 2.49 -36.25 -4.37
C ILE A 73 1.62 -37.40 -4.87
N GLN A 74 0.44 -37.56 -4.28
CA GLN A 74 -0.51 -38.67 -4.51
C GLN A 74 -1.59 -38.25 -5.50
N ASN A 75 -1.91 -39.08 -6.49
CA ASN A 75 -2.97 -38.76 -7.44
C ASN A 75 -4.38 -38.98 -6.86
N ARG A 76 -5.34 -38.12 -7.20
CA ARG A 76 -6.75 -38.27 -6.78
C ARG A 76 -7.46 -39.41 -7.51
N TRP A 77 -7.29 -39.50 -8.83
CA TRP A 77 -7.96 -40.51 -9.66
C TRP A 77 -7.44 -41.92 -9.40
N LYS A 78 -6.13 -42.05 -9.14
CA LYS A 78 -5.48 -43.31 -8.76
C LYS A 78 -4.75 -43.15 -7.43
N PRO A 79 -5.42 -43.36 -6.28
CA PRO A 79 -4.84 -43.12 -4.95
C PRO A 79 -3.62 -43.98 -4.62
N ASN A 80 -3.44 -45.10 -5.30
CA ASN A 80 -2.22 -45.90 -5.17
C ASN A 80 -1.03 -45.29 -5.94
N GLN A 81 -1.22 -44.29 -6.81
CA GLN A 81 -0.15 -43.68 -7.59
C GLN A 81 0.44 -42.45 -6.92
N TYR A 82 1.77 -42.46 -6.77
CA TYR A 82 2.56 -41.37 -6.26
C TYR A 82 3.64 -40.98 -7.28
N LEU A 83 3.99 -39.69 -7.33
CA LEU A 83 5.13 -39.26 -8.13
C LEU A 83 6.43 -39.75 -7.49
N HIS A 84 7.26 -40.46 -8.27
CA HIS A 84 8.57 -40.94 -7.84
C HIS A 84 9.58 -40.99 -8.98
N VAL A 85 10.87 -41.13 -8.63
CA VAL A 85 11.98 -41.29 -9.58
C VAL A 85 12.76 -42.59 -9.39
N GLU A 86 12.14 -43.60 -8.75
CA GLU A 86 12.77 -44.89 -8.41
C GLU A 86 13.53 -45.52 -9.60
N HIS A 87 12.90 -45.60 -10.77
CA HIS A 87 13.48 -46.21 -11.97
C HIS A 87 14.26 -45.23 -12.86
N GLY A 88 14.78 -44.15 -12.27
CA GLY A 88 15.66 -43.19 -12.95
C GLY A 88 14.96 -42.08 -13.75
N LYS A 89 13.65 -42.21 -14.00
CA LYS A 89 12.80 -41.18 -14.65
C LYS A 89 11.58 -40.86 -13.77
N ILE A 90 10.94 -39.73 -14.02
CA ILE A 90 9.69 -39.37 -13.33
C ILE A 90 8.56 -40.33 -13.76
N GLU A 91 7.90 -40.92 -12.78
CA GLU A 91 6.79 -41.86 -12.94
C GLU A 91 5.68 -41.57 -11.93
N ALA A 92 4.48 -42.06 -12.23
CA ALA A 92 3.36 -42.14 -11.28
C ALA A 92 3.00 -43.62 -11.08
N GLY A 93 3.27 -44.15 -9.89
CA GLY A 93 3.14 -45.58 -9.62
C GLY A 93 2.95 -45.92 -8.14
N PRO A 94 2.63 -47.18 -7.82
CA PRO A 94 2.55 -47.66 -6.45
C PRO A 94 3.90 -47.54 -5.74
N LEU A 95 3.85 -47.16 -4.46
CA LEU A 95 5.04 -47.20 -3.61
C LEU A 95 5.38 -48.66 -3.30
N GLY A 96 6.59 -49.11 -3.64
CA GLY A 96 7.05 -50.44 -3.27
C GLY A 96 7.36 -50.59 -1.77
N LYS A 97 7.74 -49.49 -1.10
CA LYS A 97 7.89 -49.39 0.37
C LYS A 97 7.44 -48.01 0.85
N PRO A 98 6.92 -47.86 2.08
CA PRO A 98 6.46 -46.56 2.60
C PRO A 98 7.55 -45.47 2.55
N ASP A 99 8.82 -45.83 2.76
CA ASP A 99 9.92 -44.89 2.94
C ASP A 99 10.75 -44.59 1.69
N TRP A 100 10.23 -44.84 0.49
CA TRP A 100 10.92 -44.46 -0.74
C TRP A 100 11.24 -42.97 -0.77
N TRP A 101 12.50 -42.62 -0.56
CA TRP A 101 12.98 -41.24 -0.67
C TRP A 101 12.81 -40.72 -2.11
N SER A 102 12.79 -41.63 -3.09
CA SER A 102 12.52 -41.31 -4.50
C SER A 102 11.11 -40.76 -4.72
N ALA A 103 10.16 -41.04 -3.82
CA ALA A 103 8.78 -40.55 -3.85
C ALA A 103 8.53 -39.33 -2.94
N GLN A 104 9.59 -38.79 -2.32
CA GLN A 104 9.51 -37.67 -1.40
C GLN A 104 10.08 -36.40 -2.03
N TRP A 105 9.31 -35.32 -1.92
CA TRP A 105 9.57 -34.07 -2.61
C TRP A 105 9.59 -32.91 -1.65
N LYS A 106 10.51 -31.97 -1.87
CA LYS A 106 10.58 -30.70 -1.17
C LYS A 106 10.04 -29.60 -2.08
N MET A 107 9.05 -28.87 -1.60
CA MET A 107 8.56 -27.65 -2.26
C MET A 107 9.51 -26.50 -1.91
N VAL A 108 10.39 -26.12 -2.84
CA VAL A 108 11.36 -25.04 -2.65
C VAL A 108 10.76 -23.74 -3.17
N PRO A 109 10.43 -22.74 -2.32
CA PRO A 109 9.85 -21.49 -2.78
C PRO A 109 10.80 -20.73 -3.72
N VAL A 110 10.23 -20.11 -4.76
CA VAL A 110 10.97 -19.15 -5.60
C VAL A 110 10.76 -17.76 -5.00
N SER A 111 11.83 -17.21 -4.42
CA SER A 111 11.81 -15.92 -3.71
C SER A 111 11.11 -14.82 -4.51
N GLY A 112 10.25 -14.05 -3.83
CA GLY A 112 9.48 -12.95 -4.44
C GLY A 112 8.33 -13.39 -5.35
N THR A 113 7.98 -14.68 -5.43
CA THR A 113 6.91 -15.16 -6.32
C THR A 113 6.01 -16.20 -5.65
N LYS A 114 4.87 -16.50 -6.29
CA LYS A 114 3.92 -17.56 -5.88
C LYS A 114 4.32 -18.98 -6.32
N TYR A 115 5.46 -19.15 -6.97
CA TYR A 115 5.87 -20.42 -7.58
C TYR A 115 6.83 -21.20 -6.67
N VAL A 116 6.84 -22.52 -6.82
CA VAL A 116 7.78 -23.43 -6.16
C VAL A 116 8.57 -24.23 -7.18
N ARG A 117 9.75 -24.71 -6.80
CA ARG A 117 10.48 -25.79 -7.49
C ARG A 117 10.27 -27.08 -6.70
N ILE A 118 10.00 -28.17 -7.39
CA ILE A 118 9.71 -29.47 -6.77
C ILE A 118 10.98 -30.31 -6.82
N GLN A 119 11.71 -30.38 -5.69
CA GLN A 119 13.02 -31.02 -5.56
C GLN A 119 12.88 -32.43 -4.99
N ASN A 120 13.57 -33.43 -5.57
CA ASN A 120 13.53 -34.79 -5.06
C ASN A 120 14.40 -34.98 -3.80
N ARG A 121 13.96 -35.80 -2.84
CA ARG A 121 14.73 -36.12 -1.62
C ARG A 121 15.89 -37.08 -1.89
N TRP A 122 15.68 -38.13 -2.69
CA TRP A 122 16.70 -39.13 -2.98
C TRP A 122 17.81 -38.61 -3.89
N LYS A 123 17.45 -37.78 -4.87
CA LYS A 123 18.38 -37.10 -5.78
C LYS A 123 18.20 -35.59 -5.69
N PRO A 124 18.88 -34.88 -4.75
CA PRO A 124 18.67 -33.45 -4.51
C PRO A 124 19.01 -32.53 -5.68
N ASN A 125 19.79 -33.01 -6.65
CA ASN A 125 20.03 -32.30 -7.90
C ASN A 125 18.83 -32.38 -8.87
N GLN A 126 17.88 -33.29 -8.69
CA GLN A 126 16.74 -33.47 -9.59
C GLN A 126 15.52 -32.63 -9.17
N TYR A 127 14.98 -31.90 -10.16
CA TYR A 127 13.77 -31.10 -10.04
C TYR A 127 12.79 -31.44 -11.15
N LEU A 128 11.48 -31.33 -10.86
CA LEU A 128 10.46 -31.45 -11.90
C LEU A 128 10.50 -30.25 -12.85
N HIS A 129 10.58 -30.50 -14.16
CA HIS A 129 10.54 -29.46 -15.19
C HIS A 129 9.94 -29.96 -16.51
N VAL A 130 9.61 -29.02 -17.40
CA VAL A 130 9.10 -29.31 -18.75
C VAL A 130 9.98 -28.72 -19.86
N GLU A 131 11.26 -28.45 -19.57
CA GLU A 131 12.21 -27.81 -20.50
C GLU A 131 12.20 -28.45 -21.89
N HIS A 132 12.29 -29.77 -21.97
CA HIS A 132 12.33 -30.51 -23.24
C HIS A 132 10.94 -30.88 -23.77
N GLY A 133 9.91 -30.11 -23.42
CA GLY A 133 8.55 -30.26 -23.92
C GLY A 133 7.69 -31.33 -23.23
N LYS A 134 8.30 -32.24 -22.46
CA LYS A 134 7.63 -33.25 -21.62
C LYS A 134 8.06 -33.12 -20.16
N ILE A 135 7.26 -33.68 -19.25
CA ILE A 135 7.61 -33.71 -17.82
C ILE A 135 8.83 -34.63 -17.59
N GLU A 136 9.83 -34.08 -16.91
CA GLU A 136 11.09 -34.76 -16.58
C GLU A 136 11.51 -34.46 -15.14
N ALA A 137 12.40 -35.29 -14.60
CA ALA A 137 13.13 -35.03 -13.36
C ALA A 137 14.63 -34.98 -13.68
N GLY A 138 15.23 -33.80 -13.59
CA GLY A 138 16.60 -33.58 -14.02
C GLY A 138 17.28 -32.43 -13.29
N PRO A 139 18.61 -32.26 -13.47
CA PRO A 139 19.31 -31.10 -12.96
C PRO A 139 18.72 -29.82 -13.52
N LEU A 140 18.59 -28.81 -12.68
CA LEU A 140 18.34 -27.46 -13.18
C LEU A 140 19.56 -27.01 -13.98
N GLY A 141 19.34 -26.42 -15.15
CA GLY A 141 20.37 -25.68 -15.86
C GLY A 141 20.71 -24.36 -15.15
N LYS A 142 20.88 -23.28 -15.91
CA LYS A 142 21.15 -21.95 -15.34
C LYS A 142 20.07 -21.54 -14.31
N PRO A 143 20.42 -20.83 -13.22
CA PRO A 143 19.43 -20.34 -12.27
C PRO A 143 18.38 -19.48 -12.97
N GLY A 144 17.11 -19.92 -12.95
CA GLY A 144 16.00 -19.10 -13.47
C GLY A 144 15.01 -19.79 -14.40
N TRP A 145 15.19 -21.07 -14.76
CA TRP A 145 14.25 -21.79 -15.63
C TRP A 145 12.80 -21.69 -15.13
N TRP A 146 11.94 -21.05 -15.91
CA TRP A 146 10.51 -21.00 -15.63
C TRP A 146 9.85 -22.36 -15.84
N SER A 147 10.45 -23.22 -16.67
CA SER A 147 9.99 -24.59 -16.95
C SER A 147 10.02 -25.50 -15.71
N ALA A 148 10.83 -25.16 -14.70
CA ALA A 148 10.96 -25.87 -13.44
C ALA A 148 10.20 -25.22 -12.27
N GLN A 149 9.35 -24.23 -12.56
CA GLN A 149 8.59 -23.48 -11.57
C GLN A 149 7.10 -23.78 -11.70
N TRP A 150 6.48 -24.09 -10.57
CA TRP A 150 5.13 -24.63 -10.51
C TRP A 150 4.27 -23.82 -9.57
N LEU A 151 3.03 -23.55 -9.98
CA LEU A 151 1.99 -23.02 -9.12
C LEU A 151 1.14 -24.19 -8.63
N VAL A 152 1.07 -24.39 -7.32
CA VAL A 152 0.20 -25.39 -6.70
C VAL A 152 -1.11 -24.69 -6.32
N LYS A 153 -2.20 -25.03 -6.99
CA LYS A 153 -3.52 -24.39 -6.85
C LYS A 153 -4.56 -25.39 -6.36
N GLU A 154 -5.19 -25.15 -5.22
CA GLU A 154 -6.25 -26.03 -4.71
C GLU A 154 -7.48 -26.09 -5.64
N VAL A 155 -8.12 -27.27 -5.70
CA VAL A 155 -9.29 -27.56 -6.52
C VAL A 155 -10.56 -27.26 -5.71
N GLY A 156 -11.45 -26.41 -6.22
CA GLY A 156 -12.77 -26.18 -5.62
C GLY A 156 -12.91 -24.98 -4.68
N ALA A 157 -12.01 -24.00 -4.75
CA ALA A 157 -12.12 -22.76 -3.95
C ALA A 157 -13.33 -21.89 -4.37
N GLN A 158 -14.50 -22.19 -3.82
CA GLN A 158 -15.56 -21.23 -3.50
C GLN A 158 -15.48 -20.99 -1.99
N ASN A 159 -15.24 -19.73 -1.60
CA ASN A 159 -15.21 -19.15 -0.25
C ASN A 159 -14.98 -20.11 0.95
N PRO A 160 -13.77 -20.19 1.52
CA PRO A 160 -13.56 -21.02 2.71
C PRO A 160 -13.78 -20.23 4.01
N THR A 161 -14.75 -20.69 4.80
CA THR A 161 -14.75 -20.55 6.26
C THR A 161 -13.83 -21.61 6.88
N VAL A 162 -12.71 -21.14 7.41
CA VAL A 162 -11.90 -21.57 8.57
C VAL A 162 -12.02 -23.03 9.07
N ALA A 163 -10.95 -23.83 8.87
CA ALA A 163 -10.20 -24.49 9.96
C ALA A 163 -8.91 -25.14 9.43
N ASN A 164 -7.77 -24.77 10.04
CA ASN A 164 -6.41 -25.31 9.88
C ASN A 164 -5.74 -25.25 8.49
N THR A 165 -5.55 -24.03 7.98
CA THR A 165 -4.57 -23.69 6.94
C THR A 165 -3.21 -23.30 7.53
N PRO A 166 -2.09 -23.54 6.82
CA PRO A 166 -0.84 -22.83 7.09
C PRO A 166 -1.09 -21.32 6.91
N TYR A 167 -0.61 -20.50 7.85
CA TYR A 167 -0.82 -19.04 7.93
C TYR A 167 -0.69 -18.36 6.55
N SER A 168 -1.82 -17.99 5.93
CA SER A 168 -1.87 -17.17 4.70
C SER A 168 -1.77 -15.68 4.97
N GLY A 169 -1.94 -15.28 6.24
CA GLY A 169 -1.84 -13.91 6.68
C GLY A 169 -0.42 -13.37 6.59
N PHE A 170 -0.27 -12.06 6.78
CA PHE A 170 1.03 -11.41 6.89
C PHE A 170 1.06 -10.50 8.11
N ARG A 171 2.26 -10.12 8.53
CA ARG A 171 2.45 -9.24 9.68
C ARG A 171 3.13 -7.95 9.25
N MET A 172 2.78 -6.87 9.92
CA MET A 172 3.42 -5.56 9.79
C MET A 172 3.76 -5.07 11.19
N VAL A 173 4.91 -4.44 11.33
CA VAL A 173 5.26 -3.70 12.54
C VAL A 173 4.85 -2.25 12.34
N PHE A 174 4.19 -1.65 13.34
CA PHE A 174 3.84 -0.23 13.34
C PHE A 174 4.52 0.42 14.52
N ILE A 175 5.37 1.40 14.22
CA ILE A 175 6.07 2.22 15.20
C ILE A 175 5.78 3.70 14.92
N SER A 176 6.12 4.56 15.86
CA SER A 176 6.16 6.02 15.67
C SER A 176 7.27 6.61 16.54
N ASP A 177 7.57 7.89 16.34
CA ASP A 177 8.41 8.68 17.23
C ASP A 177 9.78 8.02 17.56
N PRO A 178 10.58 7.60 16.56
CA PRO A 178 12.03 7.47 16.75
C PRO A 178 12.64 8.74 17.33
N GLN A 179 12.19 9.88 16.78
CA GLN A 179 12.35 11.27 17.19
C GLN A 179 13.73 11.59 17.75
N PHE A 180 14.82 11.17 17.08
CA PHE A 180 16.14 11.36 17.67
C PHE A 180 16.53 12.85 17.79
N PRO A 181 17.09 13.32 18.93
CA PRO A 181 17.29 12.61 20.19
C PRO A 181 16.23 12.93 21.27
N TRP A 182 15.10 12.23 21.24
CA TRP A 182 14.05 12.35 22.25
C TRP A 182 14.05 11.16 23.22
N THR A 183 13.71 11.41 24.47
CA THR A 183 13.72 10.42 25.55
C THR A 183 12.54 10.63 26.50
N PRO A 184 12.26 9.68 27.41
CA PRO A 184 11.25 9.86 28.46
C PRO A 184 11.44 11.12 29.30
N GLN A 185 12.68 11.59 29.47
CA GLN A 185 12.95 12.81 30.24
C GLN A 185 12.32 14.03 29.56
N GLN A 186 12.44 14.17 28.24
CA GLN A 186 11.74 15.23 27.52
C GLN A 186 10.21 15.09 27.61
N ASP A 187 9.68 13.86 27.58
CA ASP A 187 8.23 13.60 27.77
C ASP A 187 7.73 14.07 29.15
N ASP A 188 8.56 13.91 30.18
CA ASP A 188 8.26 14.28 31.56
C ASP A 188 8.72 15.71 31.91
N LYS A 189 9.21 16.48 30.93
CA LYS A 189 9.76 17.83 31.09
C LYS A 189 10.91 17.90 32.11
N ILE A 190 11.69 16.82 32.17
CA ILE A 190 12.90 16.69 32.98
C ILE A 190 14.10 17.07 32.11
N SER A 191 14.88 18.04 32.57
CA SER A 191 16.12 18.42 31.89
C SER A 191 17.26 17.48 32.28
N ILE A 192 17.97 16.98 31.28
CA ILE A 192 19.22 16.22 31.39
C ILE A 192 20.22 16.81 30.39
N SER A 193 21.51 16.47 30.53
CA SER A 193 22.52 16.97 29.60
C SER A 193 22.22 16.55 28.15
N GLU A 194 22.70 17.33 27.19
CA GLU A 194 22.54 17.02 25.76
C GLU A 194 23.19 15.68 25.40
N ASP A 195 24.37 15.40 25.99
CA ASP A 195 25.09 14.14 25.77
C ASP A 195 24.33 12.94 26.35
N ASP A 196 23.77 13.06 27.55
CA ASP A 196 22.93 12.02 28.15
C ASP A 196 21.66 11.80 27.33
N THR A 197 21.05 12.87 26.82
CA THR A 197 19.89 12.82 25.95
C THR A 197 20.21 12.02 24.68
N LYS A 198 21.30 12.36 23.98
CA LYS A 198 21.74 11.66 22.77
C LYS A 198 22.08 10.19 23.05
N LEU A 199 22.80 9.92 24.14
CA LEU A 199 23.20 8.57 24.53
C LEU A 199 21.97 7.70 24.81
N LEU A 200 21.02 8.22 25.58
CA LEU A 200 19.79 7.50 25.92
C LEU A 200 18.89 7.32 24.69
N ALA A 201 18.66 8.36 23.90
CA ALA A 201 17.85 8.27 22.67
C ALA A 201 18.45 7.26 21.68
N ARG A 202 19.78 7.25 21.52
CA ARG A 202 20.49 6.26 20.68
C ARG A 202 20.30 4.84 21.23
N LYS A 203 20.39 4.64 22.54
CA LYS A 203 20.14 3.33 23.19
C LYS A 203 18.70 2.85 22.95
N LEU A 204 17.72 3.72 23.12
CA LEU A 204 16.30 3.42 22.95
C LEU A 204 15.95 3.06 21.49
N ASN A 205 16.46 3.84 20.53
CA ASN A 205 16.29 3.57 19.11
C ASN A 205 16.99 2.27 18.66
N ASN A 206 18.22 2.01 19.14
CA ASN A 206 18.90 0.74 18.87
C ASN A 206 18.15 -0.46 19.48
N ASN A 207 17.57 -0.30 20.66
CA ASN A 207 16.71 -1.32 21.27
C ASN A 207 15.45 -1.58 20.43
N HIS A 208 14.84 -0.54 19.88
CA HIS A 208 13.74 -0.66 18.92
C HIS A 208 14.15 -1.52 17.72
N VAL A 209 15.23 -1.17 17.03
CA VAL A 209 15.70 -1.93 15.84
C VAL A 209 16.03 -3.38 16.19
N LYS A 210 16.72 -3.63 17.32
CA LYS A 210 16.99 -5.00 17.81
C LYS A 210 15.71 -5.80 18.05
N SER A 211 14.72 -5.17 18.70
CA SER A 211 13.41 -5.75 18.98
C SER A 211 12.66 -6.11 17.69
N ILE A 212 12.62 -5.18 16.73
CA ILE A 212 11.98 -5.37 15.43
C ILE A 212 12.63 -6.52 14.67
N ASN A 213 13.96 -6.55 14.61
CA ASN A 213 14.69 -7.63 13.93
C ASN A 213 14.45 -9.00 14.58
N LYS A 214 14.27 -9.04 15.91
CA LYS A 214 13.85 -10.26 16.60
C LYS A 214 12.49 -10.72 16.11
N LEU A 215 11.50 -9.83 16.01
CA LEU A 215 10.20 -10.19 15.43
C LEU A 215 10.30 -10.62 13.96
N VAL A 216 11.06 -9.90 13.13
CA VAL A 216 11.24 -10.24 11.71
C VAL A 216 11.81 -11.66 11.52
N SER A 217 12.68 -12.09 12.43
CA SER A 217 13.31 -13.42 12.40
C SER A 217 12.48 -14.52 13.08
N SER A 218 11.70 -14.19 14.12
CA SER A 218 10.94 -15.18 14.89
C SER A 218 9.49 -15.33 14.45
N GLU A 219 8.90 -14.30 13.85
CA GLU A 219 7.50 -14.29 13.42
C GLU A 219 7.37 -14.67 11.94
N GLN A 220 6.31 -15.41 11.63
CA GLN A 220 6.04 -15.78 10.25
C GLN A 220 5.54 -14.57 9.44
N ASN A 221 6.13 -14.38 8.26
CA ASN A 221 5.61 -13.52 7.21
C ASN A 221 5.48 -12.02 7.59
N VAL A 222 6.47 -11.48 8.32
CA VAL A 222 6.59 -10.01 8.53
C VAL A 222 7.01 -9.35 7.21
N LYS A 223 6.18 -8.43 6.69
CA LYS A 223 6.35 -7.81 5.37
C LYS A 223 6.94 -6.40 5.38
N GLY A 224 7.01 -5.78 6.55
CA GLY A 224 7.63 -4.47 6.69
C GLY A 224 7.33 -3.79 8.02
N VAL A 225 7.91 -2.60 8.16
CA VAL A 225 7.71 -1.68 9.26
C VAL A 225 7.08 -0.40 8.70
N ILE A 226 6.02 0.09 9.34
CA ILE A 226 5.46 1.43 9.12
C ILE A 226 5.94 2.32 10.26
N ILE A 227 6.43 3.52 9.93
CA ILE A 227 6.88 4.53 10.90
C ILE A 227 5.99 5.76 10.77
N ASN A 228 5.14 6.02 11.75
CA ASN A 228 4.11 7.06 11.70
C ASN A 228 4.60 8.44 12.15
N GLY A 229 5.67 8.94 11.52
CA GLY A 229 6.14 10.30 11.74
C GLY A 229 7.15 10.44 12.88
N ASP A 230 7.63 11.67 13.00
CA ASP A 230 8.67 12.12 13.92
C ASP A 230 9.90 11.23 13.91
N LEU A 231 10.51 11.16 12.73
CA LEU A 231 11.77 10.46 12.54
C LEU A 231 12.90 11.16 13.29
N THR A 232 12.81 12.49 13.38
CA THR A 232 13.77 13.39 14.00
C THR A 232 13.08 14.33 14.99
N ALA A 233 13.82 14.86 15.96
CA ALA A 233 13.28 15.83 16.90
C ALA A 233 13.08 17.24 16.30
N PHE A 234 13.69 17.56 15.15
CA PHE A 234 13.55 18.88 14.52
C PHE A 234 13.93 18.94 13.02
N GLY A 235 14.29 17.83 12.38
CA GLY A 235 14.74 17.79 10.99
C GLY A 235 16.19 18.25 10.76
N HIS A 236 17.02 18.40 11.81
CA HIS A 236 18.45 18.73 11.63
C HIS A 236 19.20 17.60 10.92
N GLY A 237 20.27 17.95 10.19
CA GLY A 237 21.07 16.99 9.42
C GLY A 237 21.63 15.85 10.27
N TRP A 238 22.29 16.19 11.38
CA TRP A 238 22.84 15.19 12.31
C TRP A 238 21.78 14.31 12.97
N GLN A 239 20.54 14.79 13.10
CA GLN A 239 19.42 13.98 13.62
C GLN A 239 18.97 12.96 12.59
N LEU A 240 18.81 13.39 11.34
CA LEU A 240 18.46 12.51 10.24
C LEU A 240 19.56 11.48 9.97
N ASP A 241 20.83 11.90 10.01
CA ASP A 241 21.98 11.02 9.83
C ASP A 241 22.01 9.90 10.89
N GLU A 242 21.76 10.23 12.16
CA GLU A 242 21.66 9.25 13.23
C GLU A 242 20.46 8.33 13.07
N PHE A 243 19.29 8.87 12.72
CA PHE A 243 18.11 8.07 12.39
C PHE A 243 18.43 7.06 11.26
N GLU A 244 18.98 7.52 10.14
CA GLU A 244 19.34 6.64 9.02
C GLU A 244 20.40 5.61 9.42
N GLN A 245 21.41 5.99 10.21
CA GLN A 245 22.44 5.08 10.69
C GLN A 245 21.89 3.96 11.59
N ILE A 246 20.91 4.26 12.44
CA ILE A 246 20.29 3.26 13.32
C ILE A 246 19.29 2.40 12.52
N TYR A 247 18.37 3.02 11.78
CA TYR A 247 17.24 2.34 11.15
C TYR A 247 17.58 1.64 9.83
N LYS A 248 18.72 1.96 9.18
CA LYS A 248 19.23 1.12 8.07
C LYS A 248 19.44 -0.34 8.46
N ASN A 249 19.58 -0.63 9.75
CA ASN A 249 19.77 -1.98 10.27
C ASN A 249 18.45 -2.75 10.48
N VAL A 250 17.28 -2.17 10.16
CA VAL A 250 16.02 -2.90 10.13
C VAL A 250 16.03 -3.89 8.96
N ASN A 251 15.89 -5.18 9.26
CA ASN A 251 16.04 -6.28 8.30
C ASN A 251 14.78 -6.55 7.43
N THR A 252 13.98 -5.52 7.21
CA THR A 252 12.79 -5.59 6.36
C THR A 252 12.47 -4.21 5.78
N LYS A 253 11.53 -4.17 4.83
CA LYS A 253 11.16 -2.92 4.15
C LYS A 253 10.50 -1.95 5.13
N MET A 254 10.87 -0.68 5.05
CA MET A 254 10.27 0.41 5.83
C MET A 254 9.39 1.29 4.96
N TYR A 255 8.25 1.72 5.52
CA TYR A 255 7.32 2.70 4.96
C TYR A 255 7.19 3.84 5.96
N MET A 256 7.81 4.98 5.66
CA MET A 256 7.95 6.08 6.58
C MET A 256 6.93 7.19 6.30
N GLY A 257 6.40 7.79 7.36
CA GLY A 257 5.74 9.08 7.37
C GLY A 257 6.60 10.14 8.08
N LEU A 258 6.28 11.41 7.86
CA LEU A 258 6.81 12.56 8.57
C LEU A 258 5.79 13.04 9.62
N GLY A 259 6.25 13.53 10.76
CA GLY A 259 5.41 14.16 11.77
C GLY A 259 5.66 15.67 11.89
N ASN A 260 5.12 16.30 12.93
CA ASN A 260 5.25 17.74 13.12
C ASN A 260 6.72 18.16 13.39
N HIS A 261 7.50 17.33 14.09
CA HIS A 261 8.91 17.64 14.36
C HIS A 261 9.80 17.54 13.11
N ASP A 262 9.38 16.81 12.08
CA ASP A 262 10.17 16.65 10.87
C ASP A 262 10.03 17.86 9.91
N TYR A 263 8.81 18.38 9.70
CA TYR A 263 8.56 19.35 8.62
C TYR A 263 7.39 20.32 8.87
N ALA A 264 6.94 20.45 10.12
CA ALA A 264 5.99 21.49 10.52
C ALA A 264 6.63 22.50 11.48
N ASN A 265 7.27 22.04 12.55
CA ASN A 265 7.84 22.90 13.58
C ASN A 265 9.07 23.67 13.06
N GLY A 266 9.95 23.01 12.32
CA GLY A 266 11.18 23.60 11.79
C GLY A 266 11.02 24.46 10.53
N VAL A 267 9.79 24.78 10.11
CA VAL A 267 9.56 25.71 9.00
C VAL A 267 9.70 27.14 9.52
N ASP A 268 10.58 27.92 8.89
CA ASP A 268 11.01 29.28 9.25
C ASP A 268 11.87 29.37 10.53
N ASP A 269 12.28 28.21 11.07
CA ASP A 269 13.02 28.09 12.34
C ASP A 269 14.38 27.37 12.19
N CYS A 270 14.91 27.34 10.97
CA CYS A 270 16.23 26.82 10.67
C CYS A 270 16.92 27.65 9.59
N TRP A 271 18.26 27.70 9.61
CA TRP A 271 19.06 28.34 8.56
C TRP A 271 18.61 27.89 7.16
N GLU A 272 18.22 28.85 6.32
CA GLU A 272 17.68 28.66 4.96
C GLU A 272 16.49 27.67 4.87
N ASN A 273 15.72 27.50 5.94
CA ASN A 273 14.69 26.45 6.03
C ASN A 273 15.19 25.03 5.73
N ASN A 274 16.49 24.79 5.93
CA ASN A 274 17.11 23.53 5.55
C ASN A 274 16.59 22.32 6.35
N CYS A 275 16.03 22.51 7.54
CA CYS A 275 15.43 21.42 8.32
C CYS A 275 14.18 20.85 7.61
N ALA A 276 13.19 21.69 7.35
CA ALA A 276 11.98 21.28 6.63
C ALA A 276 12.29 20.84 5.17
N ASN A 277 13.17 21.58 4.46
CA ASN A 277 13.58 21.20 3.10
C ASN A 277 14.20 19.81 3.05
N ARG A 278 15.08 19.48 4.01
CA ARG A 278 15.74 18.18 4.12
C ARG A 278 14.72 17.06 4.28
N MET A 279 13.73 17.23 5.17
CA MET A 279 12.75 16.18 5.42
C MET A 279 11.79 15.96 4.24
N VAL A 280 11.42 17.03 3.51
CA VAL A 280 10.66 16.89 2.25
C VAL A 280 11.47 16.15 1.17
N LYS A 281 12.75 16.51 0.99
CA LYS A 281 13.67 15.82 0.05
C LYS A 281 13.84 14.34 0.45
N PHE A 282 14.08 14.08 1.73
CA PHE A 282 14.20 12.73 2.28
C PHE A 282 12.96 11.88 1.99
N MET A 283 11.76 12.41 2.25
CA MET A 283 10.52 11.67 2.01
C MET A 283 10.29 11.38 0.52
N ARG A 284 10.53 12.36 -0.36
CA ARG A 284 10.52 12.15 -1.82
C ARG A 284 11.45 10.99 -2.21
N ASP A 285 12.67 10.98 -1.70
CA ASP A 285 13.67 9.98 -2.07
C ASP A 285 13.36 8.62 -1.45
N HIS A 286 12.81 8.58 -0.23
CA HIS A 286 12.30 7.36 0.40
C HIS A 286 11.22 6.68 -0.44
N VAL A 287 10.19 7.42 -0.84
CA VAL A 287 9.07 6.88 -1.63
C VAL A 287 9.54 6.39 -3.00
N ARG A 288 10.43 7.14 -3.67
CA ARG A 288 11.03 6.76 -4.95
C ARG A 288 11.90 5.50 -4.84
N ARG A 289 12.80 5.44 -3.84
CA ARG A 289 13.63 4.25 -3.59
C ARG A 289 12.80 3.00 -3.31
N ASN A 290 11.64 3.16 -2.68
CA ASN A 290 10.71 2.07 -2.41
C ASN A 290 9.89 1.62 -3.64
N GLY A 291 10.04 2.27 -4.79
CA GLY A 291 9.35 1.94 -6.04
C GLY A 291 7.84 2.17 -5.99
N ILE A 292 7.37 3.11 -5.17
CA ILE A 292 5.95 3.35 -4.96
C ILE A 292 5.43 4.33 -6.03
N GLY A 293 4.59 3.82 -6.93
CA GLY A 293 4.08 4.59 -8.07
C GLY A 293 2.91 5.53 -7.73
N ASN A 294 2.17 5.27 -6.65
CA ASN A 294 1.06 6.11 -6.23
C ASN A 294 1.52 7.08 -5.13
N PHE A 295 1.98 8.25 -5.56
CA PHE A 295 2.62 9.24 -4.72
C PHE A 295 2.10 10.64 -5.09
N ASP A 296 1.54 11.36 -4.12
CA ASP A 296 1.03 12.72 -4.29
C ASP A 296 2.16 13.74 -4.17
N PHE A 297 2.99 13.79 -5.21
CA PHE A 297 4.12 14.69 -5.28
C PHE A 297 4.46 15.04 -6.73
N LYS A 298 4.86 16.29 -6.93
CA LYS A 298 5.41 16.80 -8.18
C LYS A 298 6.58 17.72 -7.86
N GLU A 299 7.58 17.69 -8.71
CA GLU A 299 8.63 18.70 -8.71
C GLU A 299 8.85 19.23 -10.12
N SER A 300 9.23 20.49 -10.21
CA SER A 300 9.64 21.15 -11.45
C SER A 300 10.82 22.06 -11.17
N GLU A 301 11.60 22.35 -12.20
CA GLU A 301 12.73 23.26 -12.12
C GLU A 301 12.62 24.29 -13.24
N SER A 302 12.84 25.56 -12.90
CA SER A 302 12.78 26.70 -13.83
C SER A 302 13.92 27.66 -13.53
N TYR A 303 14.29 28.48 -14.52
CA TYR A 303 15.17 29.61 -14.31
C TYR A 303 14.33 30.89 -14.23
N GLU A 304 14.44 31.61 -13.13
CA GLU A 304 13.80 32.91 -12.90
C GLU A 304 14.91 33.89 -12.55
N PHE A 305 15.40 34.64 -13.54
CA PHE A 305 16.58 35.49 -13.39
C PHE A 305 16.51 36.32 -12.07
N PRO A 306 17.55 36.24 -11.21
CA PRO A 306 18.86 35.62 -11.43
C PRO A 306 19.00 34.14 -10.97
N GLU A 307 17.93 33.46 -10.55
CA GLU A 307 17.99 32.23 -9.76
C GLU A 307 17.43 30.98 -10.46
N MET A 308 17.98 29.82 -10.12
CA MET A 308 17.32 28.54 -10.37
C MET A 308 16.26 28.28 -9.31
N VAL A 309 15.02 28.04 -9.73
CA VAL A 309 13.89 27.76 -8.84
C VAL A 309 13.48 26.30 -8.97
N LYS A 310 13.54 25.56 -7.85
CA LYS A 310 13.00 24.21 -7.74
C LYS A 310 11.71 24.23 -6.95
N LYS A 311 10.60 23.94 -7.64
CA LYS A 311 9.27 23.84 -7.04
C LYS A 311 8.99 22.41 -6.62
N MET A 312 8.46 22.22 -5.42
CA MET A 312 7.98 20.93 -4.90
C MET A 312 6.56 21.09 -4.39
N GLU A 313 5.62 20.30 -4.90
CA GLU A 313 4.21 20.41 -4.56
C GLU A 313 3.54 19.05 -4.33
N GLY A 314 2.62 19.01 -3.38
CA GLY A 314 1.79 17.83 -3.08
C GLY A 314 1.64 17.62 -1.58
N SER A 315 0.89 16.60 -1.17
CA SER A 315 0.77 16.22 0.25
C SER A 315 1.90 15.31 0.74
N LEU A 316 2.74 14.82 -0.19
CA LEU A 316 3.70 13.73 0.03
C LEU A 316 3.03 12.41 0.42
N ALA A 317 1.70 12.30 0.42
CA ALA A 317 1.02 11.05 0.73
C ALA A 317 1.28 9.99 -0.35
N TYR A 318 1.36 8.73 0.05
CA TYR A 318 1.58 7.61 -0.87
C TYR A 318 0.85 6.36 -0.40
N SER A 319 0.61 5.42 -1.31
CA SER A 319 -0.06 4.17 -0.98
C SER A 319 0.50 2.95 -1.71
N TRP A 320 0.30 1.78 -1.11
CA TRP A 320 0.78 0.51 -1.63
C TRP A 320 -0.14 -0.64 -1.18
N ASP A 321 -0.04 -1.76 -1.89
CA ASP A 321 -0.80 -2.97 -1.58
C ASP A 321 0.12 -4.07 -1.03
N ILE A 322 -0.36 -4.78 -0.01
CA ILE A 322 0.17 -6.08 0.40
C ILE A 322 -1.01 -7.06 0.46
N GLY A 323 -1.04 -7.99 -0.50
CA GLY A 323 -2.19 -8.90 -0.64
C GLY A 323 -3.50 -8.14 -0.91
N ASN A 324 -4.50 -8.35 -0.06
CA ASN A 324 -5.79 -7.65 -0.16
C ASN A 324 -5.87 -6.37 0.68
N VAL A 325 -4.78 -5.97 1.34
CA VAL A 325 -4.74 -4.77 2.17
C VAL A 325 -4.07 -3.64 1.39
N HIS A 326 -4.78 -2.52 1.27
CA HIS A 326 -4.33 -1.27 0.73
C HIS A 326 -3.94 -0.34 1.88
N PHE A 327 -2.65 -0.03 1.96
CA PHE A 327 -2.09 0.87 2.96
C PHE A 327 -1.89 2.25 2.36
N VAL A 328 -2.24 3.27 3.14
CA VAL A 328 -2.00 4.66 2.79
C VAL A 328 -1.18 5.31 3.89
N GLN A 329 -0.06 5.93 3.53
CA GLN A 329 0.71 6.80 4.42
C GLN A 329 0.41 8.26 4.05
N CYS A 330 -0.32 8.92 4.93
CA CYS A 330 -0.30 10.37 5.05
C CYS A 330 0.84 10.77 5.99
N GLN A 331 1.28 12.03 5.88
CA GLN A 331 2.41 12.55 6.66
C GLN A 331 1.93 13.02 8.04
N ASN A 332 2.05 14.30 8.37
CA ASN A 332 1.67 14.80 9.70
C ASN A 332 0.19 14.52 10.02
N PHE A 333 -0.72 15.08 9.24
CA PHE A 333 -2.15 14.75 9.28
C PHE A 333 -2.81 15.06 7.92
N PRO A 334 -3.89 14.35 7.53
CA PRO A 334 -4.53 14.50 6.21
C PRO A 334 -4.89 15.93 5.75
N THR A 335 -5.13 16.84 6.69
CA THR A 335 -5.50 18.24 6.42
C THR A 335 -4.33 19.22 6.60
N TYR A 336 -3.09 18.73 6.71
CA TYR A 336 -1.92 19.57 6.87
C TYR A 336 -1.59 20.30 5.56
N GLU A 337 -1.38 21.61 5.67
CA GLU A 337 -1.04 22.51 4.57
C GLU A 337 -0.01 23.51 5.06
N ARG A 338 1.04 23.73 4.27
CA ARG A 338 2.02 24.76 4.53
C ARG A 338 2.79 25.10 3.25
N GLU A 339 3.15 26.35 3.10
CA GLU A 339 3.95 26.83 1.98
C GLU A 339 5.12 27.64 2.51
N TRP A 340 6.31 27.43 1.95
CA TRP A 340 7.49 28.22 2.26
C TRP A 340 8.43 28.32 1.06
N SER A 341 9.29 29.33 1.08
CA SER A 341 10.37 29.50 0.13
C SER A 341 11.69 29.78 0.84
N SER A 342 12.78 29.31 0.25
CA SER A 342 14.12 29.53 0.78
C SER A 342 15.15 29.47 -0.32
N TYR A 343 16.13 30.38 -0.28
CA TYR A 343 17.34 30.28 -1.09
C TYR A 343 18.38 29.44 -0.33
N VAL A 344 18.87 28.38 -0.97
CA VAL A 344 19.92 27.51 -0.40
C VAL A 344 21.24 27.89 -1.06
N SER A 345 22.10 28.60 -0.31
CA SER A 345 23.31 29.23 -0.87
C SER A 345 24.29 28.21 -1.42
N GLY A 346 24.46 27.08 -0.73
CA GLY A 346 25.34 25.99 -1.17
C GLY A 346 24.90 25.30 -2.47
N GLU A 347 23.66 25.51 -2.90
CA GLU A 347 23.13 24.98 -4.17
C GLU A 347 22.88 26.07 -5.21
N ALA A 348 23.10 27.35 -4.87
CA ALA A 348 22.70 28.52 -5.66
C ALA A 348 21.26 28.42 -6.21
N LYS A 349 20.33 27.95 -5.37
CA LYS A 349 19.00 27.51 -5.79
C LYS A 349 17.92 27.92 -4.81
N ARG A 350 16.83 28.48 -5.32
CA ARG A 350 15.61 28.73 -4.56
C ARG A 350 14.72 27.50 -4.56
N TYR A 351 14.31 27.08 -3.37
CA TYR A 351 13.27 26.10 -3.18
C TYR A 351 11.94 26.82 -2.93
N SER A 352 10.89 26.38 -3.62
CA SER A 352 9.50 26.76 -3.36
C SER A 352 8.73 25.49 -3.05
N ILE A 353 8.38 25.30 -1.77
CA ILE A 353 7.72 24.09 -1.29
C ILE A 353 6.28 24.43 -0.91
N HIS A 354 5.34 23.72 -1.51
CA HIS A 354 3.91 23.86 -1.24
C HIS A 354 3.34 22.49 -0.85
N ILE A 355 3.27 22.27 0.46
CA ILE A 355 2.58 21.12 1.06
C ILE A 355 1.08 21.36 1.05
N LYS A 356 0.34 20.48 0.39
CA LYS A 356 -1.13 20.55 0.22
C LYS A 356 -1.81 19.50 1.09
N ASN A 357 -3.09 19.69 1.42
CA ASN A 357 -3.86 18.64 2.10
C ASN A 357 -4.00 17.42 1.19
N SER A 358 -4.11 16.23 1.78
CA SER A 358 -4.19 14.98 1.02
C SER A 358 -5.61 14.57 0.63
N LEU A 359 -6.65 15.31 1.04
CA LEU A 359 -8.06 14.87 0.94
C LEU A 359 -8.50 14.57 -0.50
N ALA A 360 -8.11 15.42 -1.46
CA ALA A 360 -8.45 15.23 -2.86
C ALA A 360 -7.78 13.99 -3.46
N TRP A 361 -6.51 13.77 -3.12
CA TRP A 361 -5.75 12.59 -3.53
C TRP A 361 -6.30 11.32 -2.87
N LEU A 362 -6.54 11.36 -1.55
CA LEU A 362 -7.15 10.29 -0.77
C LEU A 362 -8.49 9.84 -1.35
N ARG A 363 -9.37 10.78 -1.72
CA ARG A 363 -10.65 10.43 -2.36
C ARG A 363 -10.46 9.59 -3.62
N ASN A 364 -9.51 9.95 -4.46
CA ASN A 364 -9.22 9.23 -5.70
C ASN A 364 -8.61 7.85 -5.43
N ASP A 365 -7.67 7.80 -4.50
CA ASP A 365 -6.98 6.58 -4.13
C ASP A 365 -7.93 5.56 -3.48
N LEU A 366 -8.64 5.99 -2.44
CA LEU A 366 -9.54 5.12 -1.69
C LEU A 366 -10.77 4.69 -2.50
N ALA A 367 -11.23 5.51 -3.46
CA ALA A 367 -12.28 5.09 -4.39
C ALA A 367 -11.84 3.90 -5.24
N LYS A 368 -10.58 3.88 -5.72
CA LYS A 368 -10.02 2.76 -6.49
C LYS A 368 -9.87 1.53 -5.60
N ALA A 369 -9.28 1.69 -4.42
CA ALA A 369 -9.08 0.58 -3.47
C ALA A 369 -10.41 -0.06 -3.05
N ARG A 370 -11.40 0.77 -2.72
CA ARG A 370 -12.73 0.30 -2.31
C ARG A 370 -13.46 -0.38 -3.46
N ARG A 371 -13.41 0.15 -4.68
CA ARG A 371 -14.01 -0.52 -5.87
C ARG A 371 -13.37 -1.88 -6.14
N ALA A 372 -12.08 -2.02 -5.84
CA ALA A 372 -11.34 -3.27 -5.95
C ALA A 372 -11.57 -4.24 -4.77
N GLY A 373 -12.41 -3.89 -3.79
CA GLY A 373 -12.69 -4.75 -2.63
C GLY A 373 -11.53 -4.87 -1.65
N LYS A 374 -10.65 -3.87 -1.57
CA LYS A 374 -9.51 -3.88 -0.65
C LYS A 374 -9.94 -3.58 0.78
N ILE A 375 -9.19 -4.11 1.74
CA ILE A 375 -9.16 -3.60 3.11
C ILE A 375 -8.32 -2.32 3.09
N ILE A 376 -8.82 -1.22 3.64
CA ILE A 376 -8.14 0.07 3.61
C ILE A 376 -7.62 0.41 5.01
N ILE A 377 -6.31 0.61 5.13
CA ILE A 377 -5.63 1.03 6.37
C ILE A 377 -4.98 2.39 6.11
N LEU A 378 -5.29 3.36 6.95
CA LEU A 378 -4.74 4.72 6.86
C LEU A 378 -3.72 4.96 7.97
N ASN A 379 -2.61 5.60 7.64
CA ASN A 379 -1.51 5.89 8.55
C ASN A 379 -1.15 7.39 8.48
N TYR A 380 -0.89 8.04 9.61
CA TYR A 380 -0.33 9.41 9.70
C TYR A 380 0.14 9.68 11.13
N HIS A 381 0.58 10.89 11.45
CA HIS A 381 1.16 11.23 12.74
C HIS A 381 0.14 11.76 13.78
N ASP A 382 -0.40 12.97 13.61
CA ASP A 382 -1.27 13.64 14.60
C ASP A 382 -2.76 13.30 14.40
N SER A 383 -3.38 12.84 15.49
CA SER A 383 -4.75 12.33 15.55
C SER A 383 -5.80 13.28 16.13
N ASP A 384 -5.42 14.36 16.80
CA ASP A 384 -6.33 15.13 17.67
C ASP A 384 -5.95 16.60 17.89
N GLU A 385 -4.66 16.97 17.99
CA GLU A 385 -4.25 18.38 18.21
C GLU A 385 -4.85 19.29 17.14
N HIS A 386 -4.90 18.80 15.89
CA HIS A 386 -5.50 19.50 14.77
C HIS A 386 -6.91 19.03 14.39
N TRP A 387 -7.60 18.28 15.28
CA TRP A 387 -8.89 17.64 14.99
C TRP A 387 -10.03 17.93 15.98
N ARG A 388 -9.82 18.78 17.00
CA ARG A 388 -10.74 19.16 18.10
C ARG A 388 -11.72 18.06 18.53
N ASP A 389 -11.47 17.50 19.71
CA ASP A 389 -12.45 16.63 20.34
C ASP A 389 -13.73 17.39 20.70
N VAL A 390 -14.86 16.81 20.30
CA VAL A 390 -16.22 17.29 20.61
C VAL A 390 -17.07 16.16 21.16
N ALA A 391 -16.44 15.17 21.81
CA ALA A 391 -17.13 14.12 22.55
C ALA A 391 -18.14 14.71 23.56
N GLY A 392 -19.32 14.12 23.62
CA GLY A 392 -20.41 14.59 24.50
C GLY A 392 -21.19 15.82 23.98
N VAL A 393 -20.76 16.44 22.88
CA VAL A 393 -21.50 17.52 22.22
C VAL A 393 -22.59 16.92 21.35
N ALA A 394 -23.81 17.47 21.39
CA ALA A 394 -24.91 17.04 20.52
C ALA A 394 -24.52 17.19 19.03
N PRO A 395 -24.85 16.22 18.13
CA PRO A 395 -24.44 16.26 16.72
C PRO A 395 -24.70 17.59 16.00
N ALA A 396 -25.85 18.22 16.28
CA ALA A 396 -26.23 19.51 15.69
C ALA A 396 -25.29 20.68 16.06
N LYS A 397 -24.48 20.56 17.13
CA LYS A 397 -23.57 21.61 17.62
C LYS A 397 -22.10 21.32 17.33
N GLN A 398 -21.75 20.09 16.95
CA GLN A 398 -20.35 19.67 16.74
C GLN A 398 -19.67 20.48 15.63
N SER A 399 -20.33 20.62 14.48
CA SER A 399 -19.82 21.40 13.34
C SER A 399 -19.54 22.86 13.72
N ALA A 400 -20.50 23.50 14.38
CA ALA A 400 -20.37 24.89 14.85
C ALA A 400 -19.20 25.07 15.84
N MET A 401 -18.94 24.09 16.71
CA MET A 401 -17.80 24.16 17.63
C MET A 401 -16.46 24.00 16.92
N VAL A 402 -16.35 23.11 15.94
CA VAL A 402 -15.14 22.98 15.12
C VAL A 402 -14.91 24.24 14.29
N LYS A 403 -15.98 24.81 13.71
CA LYS A 403 -15.94 26.10 13.02
C LYS A 403 -15.44 27.23 13.91
N ALA A 404 -15.94 27.30 15.15
CA ALA A 404 -15.52 28.33 16.10
C ALA A 404 -14.05 28.17 16.51
N ALA A 405 -13.56 26.94 16.58
CA ALA A 405 -12.19 26.65 16.99
C ALA A 405 -11.15 26.92 15.90
N PHE A 406 -11.45 26.55 14.67
CA PHE A 406 -10.46 26.50 13.58
C PHE A 406 -10.87 27.26 12.32
N GLY A 407 -12.06 27.86 12.32
CA GLY A 407 -12.62 28.56 11.17
C GLY A 407 -13.33 27.64 10.17
N PRO A 408 -14.04 28.26 9.19
CA PRO A 408 -14.90 27.55 8.24
C PRO A 408 -14.15 26.63 7.27
N LEU A 409 -12.91 26.99 6.89
CA LEU A 409 -12.14 26.18 5.95
C LEU A 409 -11.73 24.85 6.58
N LYS A 410 -11.19 24.89 7.80
CA LYS A 410 -10.76 23.70 8.52
C LYS A 410 -11.94 22.80 8.89
N GLU A 411 -13.06 23.39 9.30
CA GLU A 411 -14.32 22.67 9.50
C GLU A 411 -14.69 21.86 8.25
N LYS A 412 -14.69 22.49 7.08
CA LYS A 412 -15.00 21.81 5.81
C LYS A 412 -14.02 20.67 5.51
N GLN A 413 -12.72 20.86 5.75
CA GLN A 413 -11.71 19.82 5.56
C GLN A 413 -11.91 18.63 6.51
N ILE A 414 -12.24 18.88 7.78
CA ILE A 414 -12.51 17.81 8.77
C ILE A 414 -13.78 17.04 8.40
N LEU A 415 -14.85 17.73 8.02
CA LEU A 415 -16.09 17.09 7.55
C LEU A 415 -15.87 16.27 6.27
N GLU A 416 -15.04 16.78 5.35
CA GLU A 416 -14.65 16.05 4.16
C GLU A 416 -13.88 14.79 4.52
N PHE A 417 -12.93 14.86 5.45
CA PHE A 417 -12.19 13.71 5.94
C PHE A 417 -13.11 12.65 6.58
N GLN A 418 -14.05 13.06 7.44
CA GLN A 418 -15.06 12.16 8.00
C GLN A 418 -15.86 11.46 6.90
N SER A 419 -16.27 12.21 5.88
CA SER A 419 -16.97 11.64 4.73
C SER A 419 -16.10 10.65 3.97
N ILE A 420 -14.80 10.89 3.81
CA ILE A 420 -13.85 9.96 3.17
C ILE A 420 -13.81 8.65 3.96
N LEU A 421 -13.60 8.72 5.27
CA LEU A 421 -13.53 7.54 6.14
C LEU A 421 -14.78 6.67 6.02
N SER A 422 -15.96 7.29 6.12
CA SER A 422 -17.26 6.61 6.09
C SER A 422 -17.60 6.08 4.69
N LYS A 423 -17.43 6.90 3.64
CA LYS A 423 -17.78 6.54 2.25
C LYS A 423 -16.94 5.38 1.74
N TYR A 424 -15.64 5.37 2.04
CA TYR A 424 -14.74 4.32 1.57
C TYR A 424 -14.54 3.20 2.58
N LYS A 425 -15.28 3.20 3.70
CA LYS A 425 -15.23 2.16 4.73
C LYS A 425 -13.77 1.88 5.17
N VAL A 426 -13.06 2.92 5.57
CA VAL A 426 -11.69 2.77 6.11
C VAL A 426 -11.76 1.86 7.33
N ALA A 427 -10.93 0.82 7.35
CA ALA A 427 -11.06 -0.26 8.32
C ALA A 427 -10.36 0.05 9.65
N ALA A 428 -9.23 0.75 9.60
CA ALA A 428 -8.51 1.23 10.77
C ALA A 428 -7.60 2.41 10.40
N VAL A 429 -7.27 3.20 11.42
CA VAL A 429 -6.28 4.27 11.34
C VAL A 429 -5.16 4.01 12.35
N PHE A 430 -3.90 4.13 11.93
CA PHE A 430 -2.74 4.07 12.81
C PHE A 430 -2.06 5.44 12.89
N VAL A 431 -1.76 5.86 14.12
CA VAL A 431 -1.26 7.21 14.43
C VAL A 431 -0.06 7.19 15.37
N GLY A 432 0.66 8.32 15.41
CA GLY A 432 1.82 8.58 16.25
C GLY A 432 1.53 9.63 17.34
N HIS A 433 2.49 10.54 17.55
CA HIS A 433 2.40 11.79 18.32
C HIS A 433 2.27 11.63 19.84
N TYR A 434 1.44 10.70 20.30
CA TYR A 434 1.22 10.41 21.70
C TYR A 434 2.17 9.31 22.18
N HIS A 435 3.38 9.72 22.56
CA HIS A 435 4.46 8.80 22.91
C HIS A 435 4.05 7.71 23.93
N LYS A 436 3.26 8.09 24.95
CA LYS A 436 2.82 7.18 26.03
C LYS A 436 1.66 6.27 25.65
N SER A 437 0.95 6.55 24.56
CA SER A 437 -0.24 5.81 24.13
C SER A 437 0.13 4.61 23.25
N LEU A 438 -0.56 3.48 23.45
CA LEU A 438 -0.29 2.25 22.70
C LEU A 438 -1.55 1.41 22.46
N GLY A 439 -1.79 1.07 21.20
CA GLY A 439 -2.94 0.28 20.76
C GLY A 439 -4.19 1.12 20.56
N LYS A 440 -5.37 0.51 20.64
CA LYS A 440 -6.64 1.19 20.35
C LYS A 440 -6.86 2.38 21.30
N GLY A 441 -7.14 3.54 20.72
CA GLY A 441 -7.50 4.76 21.43
C GLY A 441 -8.79 5.40 20.89
N ASN A 442 -9.11 6.58 21.40
CA ASN A 442 -10.32 7.33 21.02
C ASN A 442 -10.04 8.86 20.96
N PRO A 443 -9.29 9.35 19.95
CA PRO A 443 -8.93 10.77 19.79
C PRO A 443 -10.10 11.74 19.49
N GLY A 444 -11.35 11.30 19.66
CA GLY A 444 -12.55 12.09 19.39
C GLY A 444 -13.42 11.48 18.29
N ARG A 445 -14.61 11.02 18.65
CA ARG A 445 -15.52 10.30 17.74
C ARG A 445 -16.01 11.14 16.56
N PHE A 446 -15.97 12.47 16.66
CA PHE A 446 -16.42 13.34 15.59
C PHE A 446 -15.60 13.12 14.32
N SER A 447 -14.29 13.25 14.41
CA SER A 447 -13.35 13.18 13.28
C SER A 447 -13.22 11.79 12.66
N TYR A 448 -13.49 10.73 13.44
CA TYR A 448 -13.25 9.34 13.04
C TYR A 448 -14.52 8.50 12.85
N GLY A 449 -15.68 9.00 13.29
CA GLY A 449 -16.90 8.23 13.37
C GLY A 449 -16.69 6.92 14.14
N ASN A 450 -16.92 5.79 13.48
CA ASN A 450 -16.75 4.45 14.05
C ASN A 450 -15.41 3.78 13.67
N VAL A 451 -14.54 4.46 12.94
CA VAL A 451 -13.26 3.88 12.52
C VAL A 451 -12.33 3.78 13.73
N PRO A 452 -11.79 2.58 14.05
CA PRO A 452 -10.88 2.43 15.17
C PRO A 452 -9.53 3.08 14.88
N VAL A 453 -9.03 3.84 15.85
CA VAL A 453 -7.70 4.49 15.80
C VAL A 453 -6.74 3.78 16.75
N PHE A 454 -5.50 3.57 16.30
CA PHE A 454 -4.45 2.86 17.04
C PHE A 454 -3.19 3.69 17.17
N TYR A 455 -2.74 3.95 18.40
CA TYR A 455 -1.47 4.62 18.68
C TYR A 455 -0.30 3.64 18.60
N CYS A 456 0.74 4.03 17.88
CA CYS A 456 1.86 3.16 17.54
C CYS A 456 2.98 3.13 18.60
N GLY A 457 2.84 3.86 19.71
CA GLY A 457 3.89 4.00 20.73
C GLY A 457 5.08 4.82 20.23
N SER A 458 6.17 4.83 21.00
CA SER A 458 7.39 5.58 20.66
C SER A 458 8.67 4.84 21.06
N ALA A 459 9.79 5.27 20.47
CA ALA A 459 11.11 4.87 20.92
C ALA A 459 11.37 5.27 22.37
N SER A 460 10.96 6.48 22.77
CA SER A 460 11.10 6.98 24.13
C SER A 460 10.44 6.03 25.15
N GLN A 461 9.24 5.53 24.84
CA GLN A 461 8.46 4.67 25.73
C GLN A 461 8.74 3.18 25.54
N SER A 462 9.69 2.80 24.68
CA SER A 462 10.08 1.42 24.38
C SER A 462 8.89 0.51 24.02
N LYS A 463 7.96 1.03 23.23
CA LYS A 463 6.69 0.38 22.92
C LYS A 463 6.29 0.59 21.47
N TYR A 464 5.78 -0.46 20.82
CA TYR A 464 5.23 -0.40 19.48
C TYR A 464 4.19 -1.51 19.21
N LEU A 465 3.63 -1.58 18.00
CA LEU A 465 2.64 -2.60 17.64
C LEU A 465 3.16 -3.63 16.62
N LEU A 466 2.78 -4.89 16.81
CA LEU A 466 2.82 -5.92 15.78
C LEU A 466 1.38 -6.23 15.35
N VAL A 467 1.11 -6.12 14.06
CA VAL A 467 -0.24 -6.27 13.52
C VAL A 467 -0.26 -7.40 12.50
N SER A 468 -1.13 -8.37 12.72
CA SER A 468 -1.36 -9.51 11.83
C SER A 468 -2.62 -9.29 11.00
N PHE A 469 -2.54 -9.50 9.70
CA PHE A 469 -3.66 -9.48 8.77
C PHE A 469 -3.88 -10.89 8.24
N ASP A 470 -5.04 -11.48 8.50
CA ASP A 470 -5.41 -12.81 8.02
C ASP A 470 -6.86 -12.83 7.56
N GLY A 471 -7.06 -13.01 6.25
CA GLY A 471 -8.35 -12.78 5.60
C GLY A 471 -8.86 -11.36 5.90
N ASN A 472 -10.05 -11.28 6.51
CA ASN A 472 -10.67 -10.04 6.94
C ASN A 472 -10.45 -9.73 8.43
N LYS A 473 -9.51 -10.41 9.10
CA LYS A 473 -9.20 -10.15 10.50
C LYS A 473 -7.87 -9.40 10.64
N MET A 474 -7.87 -8.41 11.52
CA MET A 474 -6.67 -7.74 12.01
C MET A 474 -6.48 -8.05 13.48
N THR A 475 -5.33 -8.63 13.85
CA THR A 475 -4.96 -8.85 15.25
C THR A 475 -3.82 -7.91 15.61
N VAL A 476 -4.02 -7.12 16.66
CA VAL A 476 -3.04 -6.16 17.18
C VAL A 476 -2.42 -6.75 18.43
N GLU A 477 -1.08 -6.80 18.47
CA GLU A 477 -0.27 -7.15 19.64
C GLU A 477 0.56 -5.91 20.02
N LYS A 478 0.58 -5.60 21.32
CA LYS A 478 1.42 -4.55 21.90
C LYS A 478 2.79 -5.14 22.20
N VAL A 479 3.86 -4.49 21.79
CA VAL A 479 5.23 -4.98 21.95
C VAL A 479 6.03 -4.02 22.80
N SER A 480 6.73 -4.55 23.81
CA SER A 480 7.79 -3.82 24.50
C SER A 480 9.14 -4.11 23.87
N SER A 481 9.86 -3.04 23.50
CA SER A 481 11.22 -3.05 22.99
C SER A 481 12.28 -2.92 24.09
N GLN A 482 11.89 -2.98 25.37
CA GLN A 482 12.78 -2.71 26.50
C GLN A 482 14.03 -3.59 26.41
N ASN A 483 15.21 -2.97 26.47
CA ASN A 483 16.51 -3.64 26.36
C ASN A 483 16.67 -4.52 25.09
N GLY A 484 15.98 -4.16 24.00
CA GLY A 484 16.03 -4.90 22.74
C GLY A 484 15.21 -6.20 22.72
N LYS A 485 14.42 -6.47 23.77
CA LYS A 485 13.48 -7.60 23.80
C LYS A 485 12.28 -7.31 22.91
N ALA A 486 11.48 -8.33 22.58
CA ALA A 486 10.24 -8.21 21.82
C ALA A 486 9.11 -8.91 22.59
N VAL A 487 8.76 -8.37 23.75
CA VAL A 487 7.74 -8.97 24.63
C VAL A 487 6.37 -8.53 24.14
N LYS A 488 5.57 -9.49 23.68
CA LYS A 488 4.23 -9.26 23.12
C LYS A 488 3.15 -9.41 24.18
N THR A 489 2.14 -8.55 24.11
CA THR A 489 0.90 -8.65 24.90
C THR A 489 -0.31 -8.43 24.00
N PRO A 490 -1.48 -9.03 24.28
CA PRO A 490 -2.66 -8.87 23.43
C PRO A 490 -3.14 -7.41 23.34
N GLY A 491 -3.51 -6.96 22.13
CA GLY A 491 -4.13 -5.65 21.86
C GLY A 491 -5.54 -5.72 21.25
N GLY A 492 -5.96 -6.90 20.78
CA GLY A 492 -7.32 -7.19 20.30
C GLY A 492 -7.36 -7.74 18.88
N THR A 493 -8.50 -8.30 18.49
CA THR A 493 -8.79 -8.76 17.12
C THR A 493 -10.00 -8.02 16.57
N TYR A 494 -9.91 -7.56 15.33
CA TYR A 494 -10.87 -6.69 14.68
C TYR A 494 -11.28 -7.28 13.33
N THR A 495 -12.57 -7.23 13.01
CA THR A 495 -13.07 -7.62 11.68
C THR A 495 -13.03 -6.39 10.78
N LEU A 496 -12.44 -6.55 9.59
CA LEU A 496 -12.17 -5.49 8.63
C LEU A 496 -13.17 -5.57 7.47
N TYR A 497 -13.51 -4.41 6.91
CA TYR A 497 -14.37 -4.33 5.74
C TYR A 497 -13.56 -4.56 4.45
N ASP A 498 -13.88 -5.62 3.72
CA ASP A 498 -13.09 -6.18 2.61
C ASP A 498 -13.91 -6.41 1.33
N LYS A 499 -15.05 -5.71 1.18
CA LYS A 499 -15.94 -5.85 0.02
C LYS A 499 -15.84 -4.68 -0.95
N ALA A 500 -16.10 -4.97 -2.21
CA ALA A 500 -16.19 -3.97 -3.27
C ALA A 500 -17.47 -3.13 -3.12
N GLU A 501 -17.37 -1.83 -3.37
CA GLU A 501 -18.52 -0.92 -3.41
C GLU A 501 -18.55 -0.16 -4.74
N GLN A 502 -19.77 0.15 -5.20
CA GLN A 502 -19.97 1.04 -6.34
C GLN A 502 -19.76 2.49 -5.88
N VAL A 503 -18.51 2.94 -5.92
CA VAL A 503 -18.13 4.33 -5.63
C VAL A 503 -17.57 5.00 -6.88
N ASP A 504 -18.03 6.22 -7.16
CA ASP A 504 -17.46 7.06 -8.22
C ASP A 504 -16.00 7.37 -7.89
N ILE A 505 -15.10 7.11 -8.84
CA ILE A 505 -13.71 7.56 -8.76
C ILE A 505 -13.71 9.03 -9.19
N PRO A 506 -13.30 9.96 -8.30
CA PRO A 506 -13.09 11.35 -8.68
C PRO A 506 -12.14 11.44 -9.88
N ARG A 507 -12.62 12.04 -10.96
CA ARG A 507 -11.78 12.34 -12.12
C ARG A 507 -10.73 13.38 -11.74
N LYS A 508 -9.53 13.27 -12.32
CA LYS A 508 -8.43 14.21 -12.08
C LYS A 508 -8.80 15.59 -12.64
N PRO A 509 -8.53 16.70 -11.93
CA PRO A 509 -8.68 18.05 -12.50
C PRO A 509 -7.78 18.23 -13.73
N GLY A 510 -8.23 19.07 -14.66
CA GLY A 510 -7.50 19.47 -15.87
C GLY A 510 -7.13 20.95 -15.86
N LYS A 511 -6.44 21.39 -16.92
CA LYS A 511 -6.06 22.81 -17.14
C LYS A 511 -6.12 23.10 -18.63
N ILE A 512 -6.84 24.14 -19.01
CA ILE A 512 -6.82 24.63 -20.40
C ILE A 512 -5.97 25.87 -20.46
N THR A 513 -4.98 25.86 -21.34
CA THR A 513 -4.17 27.03 -21.68
C THR A 513 -4.54 27.49 -23.07
N PHE A 514 -4.76 28.79 -23.24
CA PHE A 514 -4.89 29.46 -24.52
C PHE A 514 -3.63 30.28 -24.78
N PHE A 515 -3.10 30.21 -26.00
CA PHE A 515 -1.91 30.93 -26.43
C PHE A 515 -2.16 31.58 -27.79
N ASN A 516 -1.95 32.89 -27.88
CA ASN A 516 -1.95 33.56 -29.18
C ASN A 516 -0.51 33.75 -29.68
N GLU A 517 -0.16 33.10 -30.77
CA GLU A 517 1.08 33.29 -31.54
C GLU A 517 0.79 33.91 -32.93
N GLY A 518 -0.48 34.18 -33.23
CA GLY A 518 -0.88 34.79 -34.50
C GLY A 518 -0.57 36.28 -34.55
N GLY A 519 -0.30 36.79 -35.75
CA GLY A 519 -0.09 38.22 -36.02
C GLY A 519 -1.38 39.07 -35.93
N TYR A 520 -2.30 38.70 -35.05
CA TYR A 520 -3.64 39.28 -34.90
C TYR A 520 -4.08 39.21 -33.44
N VAL A 521 -5.16 39.91 -33.10
CA VAL A 521 -5.76 39.82 -31.77
C VAL A 521 -6.70 38.62 -31.72
N ALA A 522 -6.54 37.76 -30.72
CA ALA A 522 -7.38 36.58 -30.51
C ALA A 522 -8.17 36.68 -29.20
N ARG A 523 -9.30 35.99 -29.09
CA ARG A 523 -10.03 35.79 -27.84
C ARG A 523 -10.56 34.37 -27.75
N TYR A 524 -10.62 33.85 -26.53
CA TYR A 524 -10.95 32.46 -26.29
C TYR A 524 -12.02 32.32 -25.23
N PHE A 525 -12.77 31.23 -25.34
CA PHE A 525 -13.85 30.88 -24.44
C PHE A 525 -13.69 29.46 -23.96
N LEU A 526 -13.95 29.26 -22.67
CA LEU A 526 -14.04 27.95 -22.04
C LEU A 526 -15.41 27.86 -21.36
N THR A 527 -16.15 26.81 -21.66
CA THR A 527 -17.41 26.49 -20.98
C THR A 527 -17.41 25.05 -20.49
N TYR A 528 -18.01 24.80 -19.32
CA TYR A 528 -18.21 23.45 -18.78
C TYR A 528 -19.30 23.44 -17.72
N TYR A 529 -19.77 22.26 -17.33
CA TYR A 529 -20.76 22.09 -16.26
C TYR A 529 -20.14 21.42 -15.04
N VAL A 530 -20.40 21.95 -13.84
CA VAL A 530 -20.05 21.33 -12.56
C VAL A 530 -21.30 21.24 -11.71
N ASN A 531 -21.65 20.04 -11.27
CA ASN A 531 -22.86 19.78 -10.47
C ASN A 531 -24.14 20.37 -11.12
N GLY A 532 -24.24 20.31 -12.46
CA GLY A 532 -25.36 20.86 -13.21
C GLY A 532 -25.30 22.37 -13.49
N SER A 533 -24.39 23.11 -12.84
CA SER A 533 -24.22 24.55 -13.10
C SER A 533 -23.22 24.81 -14.22
N LYS A 534 -23.61 25.63 -15.21
CA LYS A 534 -22.72 26.10 -16.28
C LYS A 534 -21.68 27.07 -15.71
N LYS A 535 -20.44 26.92 -16.16
CA LYS A 535 -19.31 27.84 -15.91
C LYS A 535 -18.77 28.30 -17.26
N GLU A 536 -18.54 29.60 -17.38
CA GLU A 536 -18.07 30.24 -18.60
C GLU A 536 -16.92 31.18 -18.28
N PHE A 537 -15.89 31.15 -19.12
CA PHE A 537 -14.71 31.98 -18.98
C PHE A 537 -14.34 32.53 -20.35
N ALA A 538 -13.96 33.81 -20.38
CA ALA A 538 -13.41 34.44 -21.57
C ALA A 538 -12.01 34.99 -21.24
N THR A 539 -11.09 34.90 -22.19
CA THR A 539 -9.74 35.47 -22.01
C THR A 539 -9.73 36.98 -22.03
N GLY A 540 -10.72 37.60 -22.70
CA GLY A 540 -10.58 38.92 -23.27
C GLY A 540 -9.73 38.88 -24.54
N ASN A 541 -9.42 40.05 -25.08
CA ASN A 541 -8.53 40.20 -26.23
C ASN A 541 -7.09 39.89 -25.83
N MET A 542 -6.41 39.07 -26.61
CA MET A 542 -5.04 38.63 -26.41
C MET A 542 -4.22 38.98 -27.66
N ALA A 543 -3.24 39.86 -27.51
CA ALA A 543 -2.24 40.13 -28.55
C ALA A 543 -1.23 38.98 -28.66
N LEU A 544 -0.41 39.00 -29.73
CA LEU A 544 0.67 38.04 -29.97
C LEU A 544 1.56 37.86 -28.73
N GLY A 545 1.94 36.62 -28.44
CA GLY A 545 2.83 36.24 -27.35
C GLY A 545 2.12 35.95 -26.02
N ASN A 546 0.84 36.31 -25.87
CA ASN A 546 0.14 36.16 -24.60
C ASN A 546 -0.39 34.74 -24.38
N LYS A 547 -0.26 34.24 -23.14
CA LYS A 547 -0.83 32.96 -22.66
C LYS A 547 -1.78 33.20 -21.50
N LYS A 548 -2.90 32.48 -21.45
CA LYS A 548 -3.85 32.50 -20.31
C LYS A 548 -4.35 31.11 -20.01
N SER A 549 -4.53 30.79 -18.73
CA SER A 549 -4.91 29.45 -18.31
C SER A 549 -6.11 29.43 -17.37
N TYR A 550 -6.92 28.38 -17.48
CA TYR A 550 -8.07 28.11 -16.62
C TYR A 550 -8.02 26.69 -16.09
N SER A 551 -8.23 26.54 -14.79
CA SER A 551 -8.36 25.23 -14.14
C SER A 551 -9.74 24.64 -14.42
N ILE A 552 -9.79 23.34 -14.70
CA ILE A 552 -11.03 22.58 -14.88
C ILE A 552 -11.19 21.60 -13.72
N PRO A 553 -12.26 21.70 -12.91
CA PRO A 553 -12.55 20.74 -11.85
C PRO A 553 -12.71 19.32 -12.40
N GLY A 554 -12.26 18.32 -11.64
CA GLY A 554 -12.32 16.90 -12.03
C GLY A 554 -13.71 16.40 -12.42
N ASN A 555 -14.75 16.89 -11.75
CA ASN A 555 -16.15 16.52 -12.04
C ASN A 555 -16.80 17.36 -13.15
N ALA A 556 -16.03 18.21 -13.85
CA ALA A 556 -16.56 18.98 -14.96
C ALA A 556 -16.99 18.06 -16.11
N LYS A 557 -18.12 18.39 -16.73
CA LYS A 557 -18.69 17.70 -17.88
C LYS A 557 -18.95 18.69 -19.02
N SER A 558 -19.09 18.17 -20.24
CA SER A 558 -19.41 18.95 -21.45
C SER A 558 -18.48 20.15 -21.64
N ILE A 559 -17.17 19.89 -21.54
CA ILE A 559 -16.14 20.92 -21.64
C ILE A 559 -16.04 21.35 -23.10
N THR A 560 -16.22 22.63 -23.37
CA THR A 560 -16.11 23.20 -24.71
C THR A 560 -15.13 24.36 -24.71
N VAL A 561 -14.24 24.38 -25.69
CA VAL A 561 -13.28 25.46 -25.93
C VAL A 561 -13.55 26.09 -27.29
N LYS A 562 -13.37 27.40 -27.39
CA LYS A 562 -13.55 28.15 -28.63
C LYS A 562 -12.48 29.23 -28.74
N GLY A 563 -11.94 29.44 -29.94
CA GLY A 563 -11.02 30.52 -30.26
C GLY A 563 -11.53 31.34 -31.42
N GLN A 564 -11.43 32.66 -31.31
CA GLN A 564 -11.77 33.62 -32.34
C GLN A 564 -10.58 34.55 -32.60
N GLY A 565 -10.40 34.97 -33.85
CA GLY A 565 -9.41 35.97 -34.25
C GLY A 565 -10.08 37.17 -34.90
N ASP A 566 -9.52 38.35 -34.69
CA ASP A 566 -9.86 39.56 -35.44
C ASP A 566 -9.11 39.52 -36.78
N ALA A 567 -9.73 38.81 -37.73
CA ALA A 567 -9.20 38.56 -39.07
C ALA A 567 -9.97 39.43 -40.06
N VAL A 568 -9.26 40.25 -40.84
CA VAL A 568 -9.86 41.13 -41.86
C VAL A 568 -10.98 42.02 -41.29
N PHE A 569 -10.67 42.73 -40.19
CA PHE A 569 -11.54 43.70 -39.50
C PHE A 569 -12.85 43.12 -38.93
N SER A 570 -12.93 41.80 -38.73
CA SER A 570 -14.07 41.17 -38.06
C SER A 570 -13.65 39.93 -37.26
N TRP A 571 -14.43 39.62 -36.22
CA TRP A 571 -14.21 38.42 -35.41
C TRP A 571 -14.67 37.17 -36.16
N THR A 572 -13.75 36.25 -36.41
CA THR A 572 -14.03 34.96 -37.05
C THR A 572 -13.71 33.80 -36.10
N ASP A 573 -14.48 32.72 -36.20
CA ASP A 573 -14.23 31.49 -35.45
C ASP A 573 -13.05 30.74 -36.08
N ILE A 574 -11.97 30.56 -35.30
CA ILE A 574 -10.80 29.77 -35.73
C ILE A 574 -11.02 28.30 -35.37
N PHE A 575 -11.56 28.05 -34.18
CA PHE A 575 -11.92 26.69 -33.75
C PHE A 575 -13.03 26.70 -32.71
N SER A 576 -13.76 25.58 -32.67
CA SER A 576 -14.62 25.20 -31.55
C SER A 576 -14.55 23.70 -31.35
N GLN A 577 -14.25 23.26 -30.12
CA GLN A 577 -14.03 21.85 -29.80
C GLN A 577 -14.75 21.50 -28.51
N THR A 578 -15.48 20.38 -28.51
CA THR A 578 -16.00 19.75 -27.30
C THR A 578 -15.07 18.61 -26.90
N LEU A 579 -14.56 18.66 -25.67
CA LEU A 579 -13.56 17.72 -25.17
C LEU A 579 -14.21 16.46 -24.60
N SER A 580 -13.38 15.43 -24.41
CA SER A 580 -13.75 14.22 -23.69
C SER A 580 -14.38 14.59 -22.33
N ALA A 581 -15.27 13.72 -21.82
CA ALA A 581 -15.94 13.98 -20.55
C ALA A 581 -14.96 14.07 -19.35
N THR A 582 -13.71 13.69 -19.53
CA THR A 582 -12.64 13.77 -18.54
C THR A 582 -11.88 15.08 -18.67
N PRO A 583 -11.77 15.88 -17.59
CA PRO A 583 -10.90 17.06 -17.58
C PRO A 583 -9.44 16.67 -17.87
N GLU A 584 -8.90 17.22 -18.95
CA GLU A 584 -7.52 17.01 -19.39
C GLU A 584 -6.74 18.33 -19.28
N SER A 585 -5.42 18.24 -19.16
CA SER A 585 -4.54 19.39 -19.32
C SER A 585 -4.16 19.52 -20.79
N LYS A 586 -4.70 20.52 -21.48
CA LYS A 586 -4.46 20.77 -22.90
C LYS A 586 -4.17 22.23 -23.15
N CYS A 587 -3.38 22.50 -24.18
CA CYS A 587 -3.16 23.84 -24.66
C CYS A 587 -3.78 24.00 -26.06
N TYR A 588 -4.29 25.19 -26.35
CA TYR A 588 -4.81 25.59 -27.65
C TYR A 588 -4.07 26.86 -28.06
N LYS A 589 -3.33 26.74 -29.16
CA LYS A 589 -2.56 27.82 -29.74
C LYS A 589 -3.20 28.26 -31.05
N THR A 590 -3.42 29.56 -31.23
CA THR A 590 -3.69 30.12 -32.56
C THR A 590 -2.42 30.75 -33.11
N TYR A 591 -2.20 30.65 -34.42
CA TYR A 591 -1.01 31.16 -35.10
C TYR A 591 -1.35 31.68 -36.51
N ALA A 592 -0.31 31.99 -37.29
CA ALA A 592 -0.37 32.54 -38.65
C ALA A 592 -0.85 34.00 -38.74
N THR A 593 -1.37 34.43 -39.89
CA THR A 593 -1.67 35.84 -40.20
C THR A 593 -3.17 36.14 -40.12
N ILE A 594 -3.53 37.43 -40.13
CA ILE A 594 -4.94 37.88 -40.21
C ILE A 594 -5.69 37.33 -41.44
N PHE A 595 -4.99 36.87 -42.48
CA PHE A 595 -5.61 36.40 -43.72
C PHE A 595 -5.88 34.90 -43.72
N SER A 596 -5.20 34.13 -42.87
CA SER A 596 -5.31 32.68 -42.77
C SER A 596 -5.01 32.24 -41.34
N PRO A 597 -5.90 32.52 -40.37
CA PRO A 597 -5.68 32.16 -38.98
C PRO A 597 -5.78 30.64 -38.80
N GLU A 598 -4.82 30.07 -38.08
CA GLU A 598 -4.72 28.61 -37.85
C GLU A 598 -4.66 28.29 -36.35
N TRP A 599 -4.85 27.02 -35.99
CA TRP A 599 -4.71 26.57 -34.61
C TRP A 599 -4.16 25.14 -34.48
N ASN A 600 -3.54 24.86 -33.34
CA ASN A 600 -3.12 23.51 -32.94
C ASN A 600 -3.05 23.37 -31.41
N ASN A 601 -2.59 22.21 -30.92
CA ASN A 601 -2.42 21.93 -29.49
C ASN A 601 -0.96 22.03 -28.99
N ASN A 602 -0.03 22.51 -29.82
CA ASN A 602 1.37 22.65 -29.44
C ASN A 602 1.66 24.07 -28.93
N CYS A 603 1.95 24.20 -27.64
CA CYS A 603 2.22 25.49 -26.99
C CYS A 603 3.62 25.57 -26.39
N GLU A 604 4.51 24.66 -26.79
CA GLU A 604 5.94 24.75 -26.51
C GLU A 604 6.50 26.09 -27.01
#